data_AF-A0A0Q9PT74-F1
#
_entry.id   AF-A0A0Q9PT74-F1
#
_cell.length_a   1.000
_cell.length_b   1.000
_cell.length_c   1.000
_cell.angle_alpha   90.00
_cell.angle_beta   90.00
_cell.angle_gamma   90.00
#
_symmetry.space_group_name_H-M   'P 1'
#
loop_
_entity.id
_entity.type
_entity.pdbx_description
1 polymer ?
#
loop_
_entity_poly.entity_id
_entity_poly.type
_entity_poly.pdbx_seq_one_letter_code
_entity_poly.pdbx_strand_id
1 'polypeptide(L)'
;MRSKMLVLAIAAGLGATSVAAAAAPQSAGRASATSSEVEQLKAQLAALQAKVDALEERTDAQSDINVSTGQAVEKATSVTAASDKKLAALEKAVNNTSLSGKMFFDFTNINDKNSDKGKTDKSGTGIDVKRFYLGVTHKFNDIWSANLTTDFNYVSGDGETNLFVKKAYVQGKFDDAAVLRIGSADMPWIPFVENYYGYRYVENTLTDRLKYGNSADWGLHLGGDFSGKTLNYAVSVVNGNGYKNPSRSKGVDVEGRVGFVPFEGMVVAVGGYSGHLGKETETTSAENTAQRGDFMVAYADKSFRVGAEYFTAKNWNNVLSPLSDKADGYSFWGSVGLTDSLSLFARYDNAKLSKDLDKKAKDVYYNLGLEYQVTKGFKLAGVWKHEKADKSVATPAPAHVQNVKTNEIGLFGEVSF
;
A
#
# COMPACT_ATOMS: atom_id res chain seq x y z
N MET A 1 -7.90 -35.83 0.55
CA MET A 1 -9.06 -35.60 1.44
C MET A 1 -10.15 -36.60 1.09
N ARG A 2 -10.50 -37.48 2.04
CA ARG A 2 -11.74 -38.27 2.11
C ARG A 2 -12.95 -37.30 1.96
N SER A 3 -14.11 -37.58 1.42
CA SER A 3 -14.77 -38.73 0.79
C SER A 3 -15.99 -38.14 0.05
N LYS A 4 -16.30 -38.54 -1.19
CA LYS A 4 -17.62 -38.31 -1.80
C LYS A 4 -17.99 -39.56 -2.59
N MET A 5 -18.98 -40.30 -2.08
CA MET A 5 -19.58 -41.46 -2.72
C MET A 5 -20.71 -41.02 -3.66
N LEU A 6 -20.71 -41.65 -4.85
CA LEU A 6 -21.83 -41.81 -5.79
C LEU A 6 -23.01 -42.53 -5.09
N VAL A 7 -24.28 -42.44 -5.55
CA VAL A 7 -24.90 -43.16 -6.71
C VAL A 7 -26.38 -42.65 -6.79
N LEU A 8 -26.95 -42.11 -7.87
CA LEU A 8 -27.39 -42.65 -9.19
C LEU A 8 -28.58 -43.64 -9.19
N ALA A 9 -29.77 -43.21 -9.69
CA ALA A 9 -30.73 -43.94 -10.55
C ALA A 9 -32.12 -43.23 -10.54
N ILE A 10 -32.57 -42.55 -11.61
CA ILE A 10 -33.34 -43.02 -12.80
C ILE A 10 -34.74 -43.57 -12.41
N ALA A 11 -35.87 -43.33 -13.07
CA ALA A 11 -36.46 -42.33 -13.96
C ALA A 11 -37.88 -42.87 -14.29
N ALA A 12 -38.82 -41.97 -14.58
CA ALA A 12 -40.00 -42.13 -15.46
C ALA A 12 -41.12 -43.13 -15.09
N GLY A 13 -42.37 -42.68 -15.32
CA GLY A 13 -43.53 -43.56 -15.47
C GLY A 13 -44.88 -42.89 -15.28
N LEU A 14 -45.40 -42.26 -16.34
CA LEU A 14 -46.80 -41.86 -16.52
C LEU A 14 -47.78 -43.02 -16.29
N GLY A 15 -49.02 -42.71 -15.86
CA GLY A 15 -50.14 -43.65 -16.02
C GLY A 15 -51.40 -43.29 -15.23
N ALA A 16 -52.31 -42.54 -15.85
CA ALA A 16 -53.68 -42.35 -15.40
C ALA A 16 -54.48 -43.67 -15.49
N THR A 17 -55.38 -43.95 -14.55
CA THR A 17 -56.55 -44.80 -14.82
C THR A 17 -57.81 -44.25 -14.13
N SER A 18 -58.84 -44.15 -14.95
CA SER A 18 -60.19 -43.67 -14.75
C SER A 18 -61.07 -44.64 -13.98
N VAL A 19 -61.98 -44.10 -13.16
CA VAL A 19 -63.08 -44.81 -12.51
C VAL A 19 -64.15 -45.16 -13.55
N ALA A 20 -64.52 -46.44 -13.65
CA ALA A 20 -65.65 -46.92 -14.43
C ALA A 20 -66.89 -47.04 -13.53
N ALA A 21 -68.00 -46.43 -13.94
CA ALA A 21 -69.33 -46.65 -13.41
C ALA A 21 -70.18 -47.32 -14.49
N ALA A 22 -70.82 -48.43 -14.17
CA ALA A 22 -71.91 -49.00 -14.96
C ALA A 22 -72.88 -49.72 -14.00
N ALA A 23 -74.14 -49.28 -14.04
CA ALA A 23 -75.27 -49.87 -13.32
C ALA A 23 -76.18 -50.61 -14.31
N ALA A 24 -76.78 -51.71 -13.87
CA ALA A 24 -78.00 -52.28 -14.47
C ALA A 24 -78.84 -53.01 -13.39
N PRO A 25 -80.17 -53.12 -13.55
CA PRO A 25 -81.13 -53.20 -12.44
C PRO A 25 -81.91 -54.53 -12.36
N GLN A 26 -82.51 -54.81 -11.20
CA GLN A 26 -83.75 -55.60 -10.92
C GLN A 26 -83.70 -56.06 -9.45
N SER A 27 -84.76 -56.14 -8.64
CA SER A 27 -86.21 -56.15 -8.84
C SER A 27 -86.92 -55.75 -7.53
N ALA A 28 -88.16 -55.30 -7.68
CA ALA A 28 -89.05 -54.76 -6.66
C ALA A 28 -89.28 -55.63 -5.41
N GLY A 29 -89.13 -55.01 -4.25
CA GLY A 29 -89.83 -55.35 -3.01
C GLY A 29 -90.37 -54.07 -2.41
N ARG A 30 -91.70 -53.88 -2.43
CA ARG A 30 -92.36 -52.82 -1.67
C ARG A 30 -92.17 -53.11 -0.18
N ALA A 31 -91.27 -52.37 0.47
CA ALA A 31 -91.34 -52.13 1.90
C ALA A 31 -91.73 -50.67 2.07
N SER A 32 -92.87 -50.45 2.73
CA SER A 32 -93.24 -49.15 3.25
C SER A 32 -92.11 -48.66 4.15
N ALA A 33 -91.43 -47.58 3.78
CA ALA A 33 -90.50 -46.91 4.67
C ALA A 33 -91.26 -46.51 5.93
N THR A 34 -91.04 -47.26 7.01
CA THR A 34 -91.53 -46.89 8.32
C THR A 34 -90.82 -45.60 8.73
N SER A 35 -91.46 -44.77 9.55
CA SER A 35 -90.90 -43.49 10.01
C SER A 35 -89.47 -43.62 10.58
N SER A 36 -89.10 -44.80 11.08
CA SER A 36 -87.74 -45.09 11.57
C SER A 36 -86.66 -45.20 10.49
N GLU A 37 -86.98 -45.70 9.29
CA GLU A 37 -86.00 -45.81 8.19
C GLU A 37 -85.67 -44.42 7.60
N VAL A 38 -86.68 -43.53 7.52
CA VAL A 38 -86.49 -42.14 7.10
C VAL A 38 -85.70 -41.34 8.15
N GLU A 39 -85.94 -41.57 9.45
CA GLU A 39 -85.14 -40.96 10.52
C GLU A 39 -83.70 -41.47 10.53
N GLN A 40 -83.47 -42.77 10.29
CA GLN A 40 -82.12 -43.32 10.18
C GLN A 40 -81.36 -42.76 8.96
N LEU A 41 -82.01 -42.61 7.81
CA LEU A 41 -81.39 -42.00 6.63
C LEU A 41 -81.10 -40.52 6.83
N LYS A 42 -81.99 -39.77 7.50
CA LYS A 42 -81.73 -38.36 7.88
C LYS A 42 -80.58 -38.24 8.88
N ALA A 43 -80.51 -39.14 9.86
CA ALA A 43 -79.41 -39.18 10.82
C ALA A 43 -78.07 -39.54 10.15
N GLN A 44 -78.07 -40.46 9.18
CA GLN A 44 -76.88 -40.80 8.40
C GLN A 44 -76.44 -39.66 7.49
N LEU A 45 -77.37 -38.94 6.84
CA LEU A 45 -77.04 -37.76 6.03
C LEU A 45 -76.49 -36.62 6.89
N ALA A 46 -77.06 -36.37 8.07
CA ALA A 46 -76.53 -35.39 9.02
C ALA A 46 -75.13 -35.77 9.51
N ALA A 47 -74.89 -37.05 9.78
CA ALA A 47 -73.57 -37.55 10.15
C ALA A 47 -72.55 -37.49 9.00
N LEU A 48 -73.00 -37.65 7.75
CA LEU A 48 -72.16 -37.52 6.57
C LEU A 48 -71.81 -36.06 6.29
N GLN A 49 -72.78 -35.15 6.42
CA GLN A 49 -72.56 -33.71 6.30
C GLN A 49 -71.57 -33.22 7.37
N ALA A 50 -71.76 -33.61 8.63
CA ALA A 50 -70.83 -33.28 9.70
C ALA A 50 -69.41 -33.81 9.45
N LYS A 51 -69.25 -34.95 8.76
CA LYS A 51 -67.94 -35.47 8.35
C LYS A 51 -67.34 -34.71 7.17
N VAL A 52 -68.15 -34.22 6.24
CA VAL A 52 -67.69 -33.38 5.12
C VAL A 52 -67.24 -32.02 5.65
N ASP A 53 -68.04 -31.38 6.50
CA ASP A 53 -67.70 -30.09 7.13
C ASP A 53 -66.40 -30.22 7.95
N ALA A 54 -66.26 -31.30 8.73
CA ALA A 54 -65.02 -31.58 9.48
C ALA A 54 -63.81 -31.91 8.59
N LEU A 55 -64.02 -32.40 7.37
CA LEU A 55 -62.94 -32.65 6.40
C LEU A 55 -62.55 -31.37 5.65
N GLU A 56 -63.50 -30.50 5.32
CA GLU A 56 -63.25 -29.17 4.76
C GLU A 56 -62.51 -28.30 5.77
N GLU A 57 -62.95 -28.22 7.03
CA GLU A 57 -62.23 -27.49 8.08
C GLU A 57 -60.79 -28.01 8.29
N ARG A 58 -60.57 -29.34 8.20
CA ARG A 58 -59.22 -29.92 8.26
C ARG A 58 -58.38 -29.58 7.04
N THR A 59 -58.98 -29.49 5.86
CA THR A 59 -58.27 -29.17 4.61
C THR A 59 -57.90 -27.69 4.58
N ASP A 60 -58.80 -26.82 5.01
CA ASP A 60 -58.56 -25.38 5.13
C ASP A 60 -57.47 -25.10 6.17
N ALA A 61 -57.56 -25.70 7.36
CA ALA A 61 -56.52 -25.61 8.38
C ALA A 61 -55.14 -26.13 7.90
N GLN A 62 -55.12 -27.19 7.07
CA GLN A 62 -53.87 -27.71 6.50
C GLN A 62 -53.31 -26.79 5.40
N SER A 63 -54.19 -26.13 4.63
CA SER A 63 -53.81 -25.19 3.57
C SER A 63 -53.21 -23.90 4.14
N ASP A 64 -53.80 -23.35 5.21
CA ASP A 64 -53.28 -22.18 5.92
C ASP A 64 -51.91 -22.45 6.59
N ILE A 65 -51.71 -23.65 7.14
CA ILE A 65 -50.41 -24.08 7.66
C ILE A 65 -49.38 -24.20 6.53
N ASN A 66 -49.75 -24.75 5.38
CA ASN A 66 -48.83 -24.90 4.25
C ASN A 66 -48.46 -23.55 3.61
N VAL A 67 -49.41 -22.62 3.50
CA VAL A 67 -49.18 -21.26 2.98
C VAL A 67 -48.34 -20.44 3.96
N SER A 68 -48.65 -20.48 5.26
CA SER A 68 -47.85 -19.78 6.27
C SER A 68 -46.43 -20.35 6.42
N THR A 69 -46.28 -21.68 6.31
CA THR A 69 -44.97 -22.35 6.29
C THR A 69 -44.20 -21.99 5.02
N GLY A 70 -44.83 -21.97 3.85
CA GLY A 70 -44.23 -21.54 2.59
C GLY A 70 -43.74 -20.09 2.63
N GLN A 71 -44.56 -19.18 3.15
CA GLN A 71 -44.18 -17.76 3.34
C GLN A 71 -43.08 -17.57 4.38
N ALA A 72 -43.06 -18.37 5.46
CA ALA A 72 -41.99 -18.34 6.45
C ALA A 72 -40.68 -18.87 5.88
N VAL A 73 -40.72 -19.91 5.05
CA VAL A 73 -39.55 -20.47 4.34
C VAL A 73 -39.03 -19.49 3.28
N GLU A 74 -39.89 -18.84 2.50
CA GLU A 74 -39.46 -17.79 1.55
C GLU A 74 -38.86 -16.58 2.27
N LYS A 75 -39.49 -16.11 3.36
CA LYS A 75 -38.92 -15.03 4.19
C LYS A 75 -37.58 -15.44 4.78
N ALA A 76 -37.46 -16.64 5.35
CA ALA A 76 -36.20 -17.15 5.87
C ALA A 76 -35.13 -17.26 4.77
N THR A 77 -35.48 -17.80 3.60
CA THR A 77 -34.57 -17.94 2.45
C THR A 77 -34.12 -16.58 1.90
N SER A 78 -35.02 -15.60 1.84
CA SER A 78 -34.69 -14.23 1.39
C SER A 78 -33.80 -13.48 2.40
N VAL A 79 -34.03 -13.68 3.70
CA VAL A 79 -33.20 -13.12 4.78
C VAL A 79 -31.81 -13.76 4.77
N THR A 80 -31.71 -15.08 4.58
CA THR A 80 -30.43 -15.79 4.44
C THR A 80 -29.70 -15.34 3.17
N ALA A 81 -30.36 -15.29 2.01
CA ALA A 81 -29.73 -14.83 0.77
C ALA A 81 -29.27 -13.35 0.81
N ALA A 82 -30.02 -12.47 1.50
CA ALA A 82 -29.60 -11.08 1.73
C ALA A 82 -28.43 -10.99 2.71
N SER A 83 -28.39 -11.85 3.73
CA SER A 83 -27.29 -11.94 4.69
C SER A 83 -26.03 -12.51 4.06
N ASP A 84 -26.15 -13.55 3.23
CA ASP A 84 -25.06 -14.15 2.46
C ASP A 84 -24.49 -13.16 1.42
N LYS A 85 -25.35 -12.35 0.77
CA LYS A 85 -24.88 -11.27 -0.12
C LYS A 85 -24.15 -10.17 0.64
N LYS A 86 -24.62 -9.79 1.83
CA LYS A 86 -23.93 -8.81 2.69
C LYS A 86 -22.62 -9.36 3.23
N LEU A 87 -22.61 -10.62 3.66
CA LEU A 87 -21.42 -11.32 4.13
C LEU A 87 -20.41 -11.48 3.00
N ALA A 88 -20.81 -11.92 1.82
CA ALA A 88 -19.95 -12.00 0.64
C ALA A 88 -19.44 -10.63 0.17
N ALA A 89 -20.25 -9.57 0.30
CA ALA A 89 -19.81 -8.21 -0.01
C ALA A 89 -18.79 -7.68 1.03
N LEU A 90 -19.00 -7.98 2.31
CA LEU A 90 -18.07 -7.67 3.41
C LEU A 90 -16.78 -8.48 3.27
N GLU A 91 -16.86 -9.78 3.04
CA GLU A 91 -15.72 -10.67 2.77
C GLU A 91 -14.95 -10.18 1.54
N LYS A 92 -15.63 -9.81 0.45
CA LYS A 92 -14.97 -9.25 -0.74
C LYS A 92 -14.30 -7.91 -0.45
N ALA A 93 -14.95 -7.01 0.29
CA ALA A 93 -14.38 -5.71 0.66
C ALA A 93 -13.18 -5.86 1.60
N VAL A 94 -13.25 -6.77 2.57
CA VAL A 94 -12.17 -7.09 3.51
C VAL A 94 -11.02 -7.80 2.81
N ASN A 95 -11.30 -8.84 2.01
CA ASN A 95 -10.27 -9.61 1.29
C ASN A 95 -9.55 -8.79 0.22
N ASN A 96 -10.21 -7.78 -0.35
CA ASN A 96 -9.59 -6.88 -1.31
C ASN A 96 -8.89 -5.66 -0.68
N THR A 97 -8.95 -5.52 0.65
CA THR A 97 -8.31 -4.42 1.37
C THR A 97 -7.15 -4.95 2.20
N SER A 98 -5.95 -4.45 1.95
CA SER A 98 -4.77 -4.76 2.77
C SER A 98 -4.35 -3.54 3.58
N LEU A 99 -4.11 -3.75 4.88
CA LEU A 99 -3.46 -2.79 5.76
C LEU A 99 -1.97 -3.12 5.82
N SER A 100 -1.11 -2.09 5.81
CA SER A 100 0.33 -2.22 5.99
C SER A 100 0.85 -1.15 6.94
N GLY A 101 1.87 -1.48 7.72
CA GLY A 101 2.55 -0.53 8.58
C GLY A 101 4.06 -0.57 8.40
N LYS A 102 4.72 0.58 8.55
CA LYS A 102 6.19 0.64 8.64
C LYS A 102 6.64 1.75 9.57
N MET A 103 7.34 1.39 10.64
CA MET A 103 7.86 2.31 11.66
C MET A 103 9.38 2.30 11.64
N PHE A 104 9.98 3.49 11.70
CA PHE A 104 11.40 3.70 11.94
C PHE A 104 11.55 4.43 13.27
N PHE A 105 12.37 3.87 14.16
CA PHE A 105 12.65 4.46 15.45
C PHE A 105 14.11 4.27 15.82
N ASP A 106 14.57 5.02 16.81
CA ASP A 106 15.90 4.86 17.37
C ASP A 106 15.96 5.26 18.84
N PHE A 107 17.01 4.79 19.50
CA PHE A 107 17.47 5.25 20.80
C PHE A 107 18.96 5.55 20.68
N THR A 108 19.31 6.82 20.62
CA THR A 108 20.66 7.24 20.23
C THR A 108 21.22 8.32 21.15
N ASN A 109 22.55 8.42 21.16
CA ASN A 109 23.27 9.57 21.68
C ASN A 109 23.91 10.34 20.51
N ILE A 110 23.61 11.63 20.42
CA ILE A 110 24.14 12.55 19.42
C ILE A 110 25.15 13.50 20.08
N ASN A 111 26.29 13.67 19.43
CA ASN A 111 27.30 14.67 19.74
C ASN A 111 27.52 15.55 18.51
N ASP A 112 26.84 16.68 18.48
CA ASP A 112 26.84 17.64 17.39
C ASP A 112 27.65 18.88 17.77
N LYS A 113 28.65 19.21 16.96
CA LYS A 113 29.60 20.31 17.21
C LYS A 113 29.74 21.19 15.99
N ASN A 114 29.43 22.46 16.15
CA ASN A 114 29.72 23.53 15.21
C ASN A 114 31.07 24.16 15.57
N SER A 115 31.92 24.45 14.56
CA SER A 115 33.25 25.03 14.77
C SER A 115 33.25 26.38 15.48
N ASP A 116 32.17 27.16 15.35
CA ASP A 116 32.11 28.55 15.81
C ASP A 116 31.36 28.65 17.13
N LYS A 117 30.31 27.82 17.31
CA LYS A 117 29.43 27.83 18.48
C LYS A 117 29.73 26.71 19.49
N GLY A 118 30.59 25.76 19.14
CA GLY A 118 30.83 24.58 19.94
C GLY A 118 29.67 23.57 19.86
N LYS A 119 29.38 22.90 20.98
CA LYS A 119 28.32 21.88 21.06
C LYS A 119 26.95 22.51 20.82
N THR A 120 26.08 21.85 20.06
CA THR A 120 24.73 22.37 19.72
C THR A 120 23.62 21.62 20.47
N ASP A 121 22.41 22.20 20.46
CA ASP A 121 21.19 21.64 21.09
C ASP A 121 20.69 20.36 20.42
N LYS A 122 21.24 19.97 19.25
CA LYS A 122 21.01 18.65 18.66
C LYS A 122 21.68 17.52 19.45
N SER A 123 22.63 17.86 20.32
CA SER A 123 23.34 16.86 21.11
C SER A 123 22.49 16.38 22.28
N GLY A 124 22.56 15.08 22.60
CA GLY A 124 21.82 14.51 23.73
C GLY A 124 21.59 13.02 23.55
N THR A 125 20.86 12.43 24.50
CA THR A 125 20.33 11.06 24.36
C THR A 125 18.83 11.15 24.20
N GLY A 126 18.28 10.46 23.22
CA GLY A 126 16.85 10.53 22.89
C GLY A 126 16.32 9.22 22.32
N ILE A 127 14.99 9.08 22.38
CA ILE A 127 14.24 8.10 21.60
C ILE A 127 13.42 8.88 20.60
N ASP A 128 13.54 8.54 19.32
CA ASP A 128 12.77 9.18 18.26
C ASP A 128 11.99 8.13 17.47
N VAL A 129 10.73 8.42 17.16
CA VAL A 129 10.01 7.75 16.07
C VAL A 129 10.21 8.61 14.84
N LYS A 130 11.27 8.33 14.08
CA LYS A 130 11.65 9.12 12.90
C LYS A 130 10.52 9.17 11.89
N ARG A 131 9.88 8.02 11.62
CA ARG A 131 8.74 7.92 10.72
C ARG A 131 7.78 6.80 11.11
N PHE A 132 6.49 7.02 10.89
CA PHE A 132 5.50 5.95 10.91
C PHE A 132 4.56 6.04 9.70
N TYR A 133 4.58 5.01 8.88
CA TYR A 133 3.74 4.87 7.71
C TYR A 133 2.57 3.94 8.01
N LEU A 134 1.36 4.40 7.73
CA LEU A 134 0.17 3.57 7.71
C LEU A 134 -0.41 3.56 6.30
N GLY A 135 -0.46 2.38 5.69
CA GLY A 135 -0.90 2.18 4.31
C GLY A 135 -2.17 1.36 4.24
N VAL A 136 -3.14 1.80 3.45
CA VAL A 136 -4.34 1.05 3.06
C VAL A 136 -4.34 0.93 1.55
N THR A 137 -4.40 -0.30 1.04
CA THR A 137 -4.57 -0.57 -0.39
C THR A 137 -5.87 -1.32 -0.59
N HIS A 138 -6.70 -0.86 -1.53
CA HIS A 138 -7.92 -1.53 -1.94
C HIS A 138 -7.86 -1.94 -3.41
N LYS A 139 -8.09 -3.22 -3.70
CA LYS A 139 -8.16 -3.77 -5.06
C LYS A 139 -9.61 -3.82 -5.52
N PHE A 140 -9.98 -2.98 -6.49
CA PHE A 140 -11.35 -2.99 -7.05
C PHE A 140 -11.56 -4.17 -7.99
N ASN A 141 -10.56 -4.47 -8.83
CA ASN A 141 -10.51 -5.59 -9.76
C ASN A 141 -9.04 -5.88 -10.14
N ASP A 142 -8.81 -6.73 -11.14
CA ASP A 142 -7.45 -7.14 -11.52
C ASP A 142 -6.58 -6.03 -12.12
N ILE A 143 -7.20 -4.96 -12.64
CA ILE A 143 -6.50 -3.82 -13.23
C ILE A 143 -6.42 -2.67 -12.21
N TRP A 144 -7.53 -2.37 -11.53
CA TRP A 144 -7.70 -1.15 -10.76
C TRP A 144 -7.55 -1.35 -9.26
N SER A 145 -6.72 -0.52 -8.64
CA SER A 145 -6.58 -0.41 -7.18
C SER A 145 -6.41 1.05 -6.74
N ALA A 146 -6.58 1.32 -5.45
CA ALA A 146 -6.24 2.60 -4.83
C ALA A 146 -5.35 2.38 -3.60
N ASN A 147 -4.48 3.33 -3.32
CA ASN A 147 -3.61 3.33 -2.15
C ASN A 147 -3.66 4.68 -1.43
N LEU A 148 -3.77 4.62 -0.11
CA LEU A 148 -3.53 5.73 0.80
C LEU A 148 -2.40 5.33 1.75
N THR A 149 -1.34 6.12 1.83
CA THR A 149 -0.25 5.95 2.80
C THR A 149 0.02 7.26 3.51
N THR A 150 -0.11 7.27 4.83
CA THR A 150 0.25 8.43 5.68
C THR A 150 1.72 8.36 6.10
N ASP A 151 2.28 9.48 6.55
CA ASP A 151 3.65 9.61 7.06
C ASP A 151 3.63 10.54 8.28
N PHE A 152 3.72 9.93 9.46
CA PHE A 152 3.96 10.62 10.73
C PHE A 152 5.45 11.01 10.80
N ASN A 153 5.74 12.28 11.05
CA ASN A 153 7.11 12.77 11.15
C ASN A 153 7.20 14.01 12.04
N TYR A 154 8.14 14.02 12.98
CA TYR A 154 8.45 15.20 13.78
C TYR A 154 9.01 16.34 12.91
N VAL A 155 8.47 17.54 13.06
CA VAL A 155 8.94 18.74 12.35
C VAL A 155 9.47 19.72 13.38
N SER A 156 10.79 19.80 13.51
CA SER A 156 11.46 20.64 14.51
C SER A 156 11.12 22.12 14.39
N GLY A 157 10.78 22.59 13.18
CA GLY A 157 10.36 23.97 12.94
C GLY A 157 9.01 24.32 13.55
N ASP A 158 8.11 23.33 13.64
CA ASP A 158 6.76 23.50 14.21
C ASP A 158 6.73 23.08 15.69
N GLY A 159 7.75 22.37 16.16
CA GLY A 159 7.83 21.84 17.53
C GLY A 159 6.86 20.69 17.80
N GLU A 160 6.17 20.19 16.78
CA GLU A 160 5.12 19.18 16.89
C GLU A 160 5.30 18.06 15.86
N THR A 161 4.51 17.00 16.03
CA THR A 161 4.50 15.90 15.07
C THR A 161 3.37 16.07 14.07
N ASN A 162 3.73 16.06 12.78
CA ASN A 162 2.79 16.22 11.69
C ASN A 162 2.45 14.88 11.05
N LEU A 163 1.19 14.76 10.60
CA LEU A 163 0.70 13.65 9.81
C LEU A 163 0.52 14.10 8.35
N PHE A 164 1.35 13.58 7.46
CA PHE A 164 1.28 13.90 6.03
C PHE A 164 0.61 12.77 5.24
N VAL A 165 -0.02 13.12 4.11
CA VAL A 165 -0.38 12.13 3.08
C VAL A 165 0.83 11.94 2.17
N LYS A 166 1.52 10.80 2.28
CA LYS A 166 2.67 10.48 1.43
C LYS A 166 2.25 9.93 0.08
N LYS A 167 1.32 8.97 0.09
CA LYS A 167 0.75 8.38 -1.13
C LYS A 167 -0.76 8.47 -1.09
N ALA A 168 -1.36 8.87 -2.20
CA ALA A 168 -2.79 8.90 -2.41
C ALA A 168 -3.01 8.82 -3.92
N TYR A 169 -3.18 7.61 -4.44
CA TYR A 169 -3.29 7.39 -5.88
C TYR A 169 -4.27 6.28 -6.24
N VAL A 170 -4.80 6.39 -7.45
CA VAL A 170 -5.45 5.29 -8.17
C VAL A 170 -4.41 4.67 -9.11
N GLN A 171 -4.37 3.34 -9.18
CA GLN A 171 -3.47 2.59 -10.03
C GLN A 171 -4.26 1.76 -11.05
N GLY A 172 -3.86 1.84 -12.31
CA GLY A 172 -4.22 0.89 -13.37
C GLY A 172 -3.01 0.04 -13.74
N LYS A 173 -3.05 -1.26 -13.44
CA LYS A 173 -2.08 -2.25 -13.89
C LYS A 173 -2.62 -2.93 -15.14
N PHE A 174 -2.25 -2.42 -16.32
CA PHE A 174 -2.72 -2.95 -17.60
C PHE A 174 -1.89 -4.15 -18.06
N ASP A 175 -0.59 -4.08 -17.78
CA ASP A 175 0.40 -5.14 -18.02
C ASP A 175 1.56 -4.97 -17.03
N ASP A 176 2.44 -5.96 -16.91
CA ASP A 176 3.68 -5.82 -16.13
C ASP A 176 4.58 -4.70 -16.72
N ALA A 177 4.53 -4.46 -18.04
CA ALA A 177 5.23 -3.37 -18.70
C ALA A 177 4.54 -2.00 -18.60
N ALA A 178 3.31 -1.93 -18.09
CA ALA A 178 2.50 -0.71 -18.08
C ALA A 178 1.61 -0.60 -16.83
N VAL A 179 2.16 0.04 -15.80
CA VAL A 179 1.48 0.39 -14.55
C VAL A 179 1.37 1.91 -14.44
N LEU A 180 0.16 2.43 -14.56
CA LEU A 180 -0.13 3.86 -14.42
C LEU A 180 -0.65 4.16 -13.02
N ARG A 181 -0.15 5.24 -12.40
CA ARG A 181 -0.68 5.81 -11.16
C ARG A 181 -1.00 7.28 -11.35
N ILE A 182 -2.13 7.70 -10.79
CA ILE A 182 -2.62 9.08 -10.83
C ILE A 182 -2.84 9.53 -9.37
N GLY A 183 -2.14 10.58 -8.95
CA GLY A 183 -2.17 11.10 -7.58
C GLY A 183 -0.77 11.26 -6.99
N SER A 184 -0.64 11.24 -5.66
CA SER A 184 0.68 11.22 -5.02
C SER A 184 1.25 9.81 -5.00
N ALA A 185 2.34 9.53 -5.71
CA ALA A 185 2.99 8.22 -5.73
C ALA A 185 4.52 8.34 -5.65
N ASP A 186 5.20 7.19 -5.54
CA ASP A 186 6.66 7.12 -5.48
C ASP A 186 7.32 7.77 -6.70
N MET A 187 8.40 8.52 -6.45
CA MET A 187 9.25 9.05 -7.52
C MET A 187 10.17 7.96 -8.10
N PRO A 188 10.64 8.10 -9.35
CA PRO A 188 11.39 7.06 -10.04
C PRO A 188 12.73 6.66 -9.38
N TRP A 189 13.45 7.60 -8.76
CA TRP A 189 14.82 7.36 -8.30
C TRP A 189 14.94 6.96 -6.83
N ILE A 190 14.50 7.81 -5.90
CA ILE A 190 14.79 7.65 -4.45
C ILE A 190 14.30 6.31 -3.90
N PRO A 191 13.01 5.93 -4.01
CA PRO A 191 12.50 4.64 -3.55
C PRO A 191 13.19 3.43 -4.22
N PHE A 192 13.64 3.59 -5.46
CA PHE A 192 14.36 2.55 -6.18
C PHE A 192 15.74 2.28 -5.55
N VAL A 193 16.53 3.33 -5.28
CA VAL A 193 17.83 3.18 -4.60
C VAL A 193 17.64 2.66 -3.16
N GLU A 194 16.66 3.16 -2.43
CA GLU A 194 16.34 2.72 -1.07
C GLU A 194 16.12 1.21 -0.97
N ASN A 195 15.48 0.61 -2.00
CA ASN A 195 15.22 -0.82 -2.07
C ASN A 195 16.51 -1.65 -2.18
N TYR A 196 17.51 -1.18 -2.93
CA TYR A 196 18.82 -1.83 -3.02
C TYR A 196 19.71 -1.55 -1.80
N TYR A 197 19.59 -0.37 -1.20
CA TYR A 197 20.31 -0.03 0.02
C TYR A 197 19.84 -0.86 1.23
N GLY A 198 18.54 -0.99 1.45
CA GLY A 198 17.97 -1.88 2.47
C GLY A 198 18.05 -1.41 3.93
N TYR A 199 18.82 -0.37 4.24
CA TYR A 199 19.01 0.17 5.61
C TYR A 199 18.44 1.58 5.78
N ARG A 200 17.32 1.89 5.11
CA ARG A 200 16.69 3.22 5.17
C ARG A 200 16.27 3.64 6.57
N TYR A 201 15.88 2.68 7.42
CA TYR A 201 15.51 2.97 8.80
C TYR A 201 16.68 3.50 9.63
N VAL A 202 17.92 3.24 9.20
CA VAL A 202 19.13 3.82 9.77
C VAL A 202 19.37 5.21 9.20
N GLU A 203 19.37 5.36 7.88
CA GLU A 203 19.58 6.65 7.21
C GLU A 203 19.00 6.73 5.79
N ASN A 204 18.59 7.91 5.36
CA ASN A 204 18.15 8.17 3.99
C ASN A 204 19.30 7.96 2.96
N THR A 205 18.97 7.58 1.71
CA THR A 205 19.95 7.50 0.59
C THR A 205 20.56 8.88 0.29
N LEU A 206 21.68 8.96 -0.43
CA LEU A 206 22.48 10.19 -0.55
C LEU A 206 21.64 11.36 -1.08
N THR A 207 20.91 11.10 -2.16
CA THR A 207 20.05 12.08 -2.83
C THR A 207 18.92 12.57 -1.92
N ASP A 208 18.33 11.70 -1.09
CA ASP A 208 17.26 12.07 -0.15
C ASP A 208 17.80 12.75 1.12
N ARG A 209 18.92 12.27 1.71
CA ARG A 209 19.56 12.91 2.86
C ARG A 209 19.92 14.36 2.53
N LEU A 210 20.55 14.57 1.37
CA LEU A 210 20.98 15.88 0.89
C LEU A 210 19.89 16.72 0.21
N LYS A 211 18.65 16.21 0.13
CA LYS A 211 17.48 16.90 -0.45
C LYS A 211 17.62 17.26 -1.95
N TYR A 212 18.37 16.45 -2.70
CA TYR A 212 18.43 16.47 -4.16
C TYR A 212 17.31 15.62 -4.80
N GLY A 213 16.14 15.53 -4.17
CA GLY A 213 14.99 14.80 -4.68
C GLY A 213 13.92 14.60 -3.61
N ASN A 214 12.73 14.20 -4.07
CA ASN A 214 11.62 13.81 -3.21
C ASN A 214 11.31 12.32 -3.41
N SER A 215 10.91 11.61 -2.35
CA SER A 215 10.55 10.19 -2.48
C SER A 215 9.18 9.95 -3.12
N ALA A 216 8.30 10.95 -3.08
CA ALA A 216 6.95 10.91 -3.63
C ALA A 216 6.48 12.32 -4.00
N ASP A 217 5.62 12.42 -5.00
CA ASP A 217 5.05 13.69 -5.48
C ASP A 217 3.69 13.46 -6.17
N TRP A 218 2.92 14.54 -6.30
CA TRP A 218 1.60 14.58 -6.93
C TRP A 218 1.71 14.70 -8.45
N GLY A 219 1.18 13.73 -9.18
CA GLY A 219 1.15 13.78 -10.64
C GLY A 219 0.71 12.49 -11.32
N LEU A 220 1.29 12.25 -12.48
CA LEU A 220 1.13 11.04 -13.28
C LEU A 220 2.42 10.24 -13.24
N HIS A 221 2.31 8.95 -12.97
CA HIS A 221 3.46 8.07 -12.85
C HIS A 221 3.23 6.81 -13.67
N LEU A 222 4.12 6.53 -14.61
CA LEU A 222 4.09 5.33 -15.44
C LEU A 222 5.36 4.54 -15.22
N GLY A 223 5.25 3.23 -15.06
CA GLY A 223 6.42 2.36 -15.03
C GLY A 223 6.08 0.94 -15.41
N GLY A 224 7.10 0.12 -15.55
CA GLY A 224 6.92 -1.27 -15.90
C GLY A 224 8.21 -2.05 -16.03
N ASP A 225 8.03 -3.36 -16.13
CA ASP A 225 9.06 -4.37 -16.28
C ASP A 225 8.91 -5.06 -17.65
N PHE A 226 10.02 -5.23 -18.36
CA PHE A 226 10.10 -5.97 -19.62
C PHE A 226 10.96 -7.22 -19.45
N SER A 227 10.67 -8.25 -20.26
CA SER A 227 11.49 -9.48 -20.37
C SER A 227 11.81 -10.12 -19.02
N GLY A 228 10.81 -10.28 -18.14
CA GLY A 228 11.03 -10.86 -16.81
C GLY A 228 11.88 -9.99 -15.88
N LYS A 229 11.76 -8.65 -16.00
CA LYS A 229 12.47 -7.60 -15.23
C LYS A 229 13.92 -7.33 -15.64
N THR A 230 14.43 -7.96 -16.70
CA THR A 230 15.74 -7.64 -17.28
C THR A 230 15.87 -6.16 -17.64
N LEU A 231 14.78 -5.52 -18.05
CA LEU A 231 14.71 -4.08 -18.24
C LEU A 231 13.50 -3.55 -17.47
N ASN A 232 13.68 -2.47 -16.73
CA ASN A 232 12.58 -1.79 -16.04
C ASN A 232 12.71 -0.28 -16.18
N TYR A 233 11.58 0.42 -16.15
CA TYR A 233 11.54 1.87 -16.29
C TYR A 233 10.49 2.49 -15.37
N ALA A 234 10.67 3.77 -15.08
CA ALA A 234 9.68 4.61 -14.43
C ALA A 234 9.81 6.06 -14.93
N VAL A 235 8.70 6.72 -15.18
CA VAL A 235 8.61 8.12 -15.60
C VAL A 235 7.47 8.78 -14.81
N SER A 236 7.73 9.97 -14.30
CA SER A 236 6.77 10.76 -13.55
C SER A 236 6.71 12.18 -14.10
N VAL A 237 5.50 12.71 -14.23
CA VAL A 237 5.21 14.11 -14.55
C VAL A 237 4.42 14.69 -13.38
N VAL A 238 5.00 15.63 -12.64
CA VAL A 238 4.57 15.99 -11.29
C VAL A 238 4.57 17.50 -11.04
N ASN A 239 3.95 17.93 -9.94
CA ASN A 239 3.97 19.33 -9.50
C ASN A 239 5.36 19.76 -9.01
N GLY A 240 6.19 18.84 -8.49
CA GLY A 240 7.61 19.07 -8.20
C GLY A 240 7.95 19.51 -6.77
N ASN A 241 6.96 19.98 -6.01
CA ASN A 241 7.16 20.46 -4.63
C ASN A 241 7.09 19.34 -3.57
N GLY A 242 6.97 18.08 -4.01
CA GLY A 242 6.89 16.90 -3.17
C GLY A 242 5.53 16.68 -2.52
N TYR A 243 5.32 15.47 -1.99
CA TYR A 243 4.04 15.04 -1.41
C TYR A 243 3.48 15.94 -0.29
N LYS A 244 4.35 16.66 0.44
CA LYS A 244 3.94 17.55 1.53
C LYS A 244 3.30 18.85 1.04
N ASN A 245 3.51 19.22 -0.24
CA ASN A 245 3.05 20.48 -0.80
C ASN A 245 2.32 20.25 -2.14
N PRO A 246 1.02 19.93 -2.13
CA PRO A 246 0.24 19.67 -3.34
C PRO A 246 -0.09 20.94 -4.17
N SER A 247 0.59 22.06 -3.90
CA SER A 247 0.35 23.34 -4.58
C SER A 247 0.61 23.23 -6.09
N ARG A 248 -0.15 24.00 -6.87
CA ARG A 248 0.07 24.11 -8.32
C ARG A 248 1.29 24.97 -8.63
N SER A 249 2.03 24.55 -9.63
CA SER A 249 3.08 25.32 -10.31
C SER A 249 2.61 25.73 -11.70
N LYS A 250 3.34 26.65 -12.34
CA LYS A 250 3.09 27.11 -13.72
C LYS A 250 3.43 26.02 -14.75
N GLY A 251 4.51 25.28 -14.50
CA GLY A 251 4.95 24.14 -15.30
C GLY A 251 4.91 22.84 -14.51
N VAL A 252 5.10 21.73 -15.21
CA VAL A 252 5.29 20.41 -14.60
C VAL A 252 6.77 20.06 -14.56
N ASP A 253 7.13 19.20 -13.60
CA ASP A 253 8.46 18.66 -13.47
C ASP A 253 8.46 17.19 -13.91
N VAL A 254 9.57 16.74 -14.49
CA VAL A 254 9.68 15.39 -15.05
C VAL A 254 10.85 14.66 -14.40
N GLU A 255 10.60 13.44 -13.93
CA GLU A 255 11.63 12.51 -13.49
C GLU A 255 11.52 11.20 -14.26
N GLY A 256 12.64 10.62 -14.65
CA GLY A 256 12.68 9.35 -15.38
C GLY A 256 13.82 8.48 -14.90
N ARG A 257 13.66 7.16 -15.06
CA ARG A 257 14.66 6.15 -14.73
C ARG A 257 14.53 4.95 -15.67
N VAL A 258 15.66 4.38 -16.05
CA VAL A 258 15.77 3.06 -16.67
C VAL A 258 16.77 2.21 -15.87
N GLY A 259 16.43 0.95 -15.64
CA GLY A 259 17.28 -0.03 -14.96
C GLY A 259 17.43 -1.29 -15.81
N PHE A 260 18.66 -1.78 -15.93
CA PHE A 260 19.02 -3.02 -16.58
C PHE A 260 19.49 -4.03 -15.54
N VAL A 261 18.87 -5.21 -15.53
CA VAL A 261 19.12 -6.33 -14.61
C VAL A 261 19.75 -7.46 -15.43
N PRO A 262 21.09 -7.48 -15.60
CA PRO A 262 21.77 -8.47 -16.44
C PRO A 262 21.62 -9.89 -15.90
N PHE A 263 21.54 -10.04 -14.58
CA PHE A 263 21.27 -11.28 -13.88
C PHE A 263 20.61 -10.96 -12.53
N GLU A 264 20.01 -11.98 -11.91
CA GLU A 264 19.26 -11.81 -10.66
C GLU A 264 20.10 -11.11 -9.58
N GLY A 265 19.50 -10.10 -8.94
CA GLY A 265 20.15 -9.30 -7.89
C GLY A 265 21.01 -8.14 -8.39
N MET A 266 21.59 -8.20 -9.61
CA MET A 266 22.38 -7.09 -10.17
C MET A 266 21.51 -6.06 -10.89
N VAL A 267 21.85 -4.78 -10.76
CA VAL A 267 21.25 -3.71 -11.55
C VAL A 267 22.28 -2.66 -11.94
N VAL A 268 22.13 -2.13 -13.15
CA VAL A 268 22.72 -0.86 -13.59
C VAL A 268 21.58 0.06 -13.96
N ALA A 269 21.49 1.22 -13.33
CA ALA A 269 20.40 2.15 -13.53
C ALA A 269 20.92 3.56 -13.80
N VAL A 270 20.19 4.26 -14.66
CA VAL A 270 20.35 5.69 -14.92
C VAL A 270 19.02 6.39 -14.71
N GLY A 271 19.08 7.61 -14.21
CA GLY A 271 17.91 8.43 -13.99
C GLY A 271 18.19 9.90 -14.19
N GLY A 272 17.14 10.69 -14.16
CA GLY A 272 17.27 12.14 -14.18
C GLY A 272 15.97 12.85 -13.89
N TYR A 273 16.12 14.11 -13.54
CA TYR A 273 15.06 15.04 -13.20
C TYR A 273 15.27 16.36 -13.95
N SER A 274 14.18 16.97 -14.40
CA SER A 274 14.19 18.34 -14.93
C SER A 274 12.89 19.06 -14.57
N GLY A 275 12.99 20.27 -14.03
CA GLY A 275 11.83 21.05 -13.62
C GLY A 275 12.18 22.28 -12.78
N HIS A 276 11.16 22.87 -12.14
CA HIS A 276 11.30 24.05 -11.30
C HIS A 276 11.01 23.77 -9.81
N LEU A 277 10.96 22.50 -9.40
CA LEU A 277 10.70 22.04 -8.03
C LEU A 277 9.39 22.61 -7.46
N GLY A 278 8.40 22.82 -8.35
CA GLY A 278 7.15 23.53 -8.04
C GLY A 278 7.29 25.00 -7.60
N LYS A 279 8.46 25.62 -7.79
CA LYS A 279 8.74 27.02 -7.38
C LYS A 279 8.34 28.06 -8.43
N GLU A 280 8.25 27.67 -9.70
CA GLU A 280 7.71 28.54 -10.74
C GLU A 280 6.17 28.55 -10.64
N THR A 281 5.60 29.74 -10.47
CA THR A 281 4.15 29.96 -10.38
C THR A 281 3.71 31.04 -11.36
N GLU A 282 2.40 31.27 -11.49
CA GLU A 282 1.86 32.34 -12.35
C GLU A 282 2.36 33.74 -11.95
N THR A 283 2.72 33.94 -10.68
CA THR A 283 3.20 35.23 -10.15
C THR A 283 4.70 35.25 -9.83
N THR A 284 5.38 34.09 -9.93
CA THR A 284 6.80 33.94 -9.61
C THR A 284 7.50 33.21 -10.74
N SER A 285 8.37 33.92 -11.47
CA SER A 285 9.17 33.30 -12.54
C SER A 285 10.40 32.59 -11.96
N ALA A 286 10.76 31.46 -12.57
CA ALA A 286 12.03 30.81 -12.30
C ALA A 286 13.14 31.44 -13.17
N GLU A 287 14.29 31.68 -12.55
CA GLU A 287 15.50 32.17 -13.23
C GLU A 287 16.30 31.00 -13.83
N ASN A 288 16.12 29.80 -13.28
CA ASN A 288 16.88 28.63 -13.62
C ASN A 288 16.04 27.34 -13.54
N THR A 289 16.26 26.42 -14.47
CA THR A 289 15.74 25.04 -14.39
C THR A 289 16.62 24.18 -13.50
N ALA A 290 16.03 23.49 -12.52
CA ALA A 290 16.70 22.47 -11.72
C ALA A 290 16.82 21.18 -12.54
N GLN A 291 18.03 20.63 -12.57
CA GLN A 291 18.32 19.37 -13.26
C GLN A 291 19.07 18.43 -12.33
N ARG A 292 18.80 17.13 -12.44
CA ARG A 292 19.57 16.07 -11.78
C ARG A 292 19.83 14.93 -12.77
N GLY A 293 21.03 14.37 -12.74
CA GLY A 293 21.37 13.13 -13.42
C GLY A 293 21.86 12.12 -12.39
N ASP A 294 21.40 10.88 -12.52
CA ASP A 294 21.65 9.84 -11.54
C ASP A 294 22.22 8.58 -12.20
N PHE A 295 23.09 7.88 -11.48
CA PHE A 295 23.65 6.59 -11.87
C PHE A 295 23.72 5.67 -10.64
N MET A 296 23.38 4.40 -10.80
CA MET A 296 23.55 3.39 -9.77
C MET A 296 24.02 2.07 -10.38
N VAL A 297 24.95 1.41 -9.70
CA VAL A 297 25.23 0.00 -9.87
C VAL A 297 25.09 -0.68 -8.52
N ALA A 298 24.32 -1.76 -8.46
CA ALA A 298 24.14 -2.49 -7.22
C ALA A 298 23.94 -3.99 -7.47
N TYR A 299 24.32 -4.79 -6.50
CA TYR A 299 23.95 -6.18 -6.38
C TYR A 299 23.28 -6.37 -5.02
N ALA A 300 22.11 -7.02 -4.98
CA ALA A 300 21.42 -7.32 -3.74
C ALA A 300 20.75 -8.69 -3.79
N ASP A 301 21.12 -9.54 -2.85
CA ASP A 301 20.42 -10.79 -2.55
C ASP A 301 20.09 -10.89 -1.04
N LYS A 302 19.83 -12.10 -0.54
CA LYS A 302 19.51 -12.34 0.88
C LYS A 302 20.74 -12.32 1.80
N SER A 303 21.91 -12.68 1.29
CA SER A 303 23.15 -12.86 2.03
C SER A 303 24.10 -11.67 1.88
N PHE A 304 24.05 -10.96 0.77
CA PHE A 304 24.96 -9.89 0.44
C PHE A 304 24.28 -8.77 -0.35
N ARG A 305 24.63 -7.53 0.00
CA ARG A 305 24.31 -6.34 -0.80
C ARG A 305 25.56 -5.51 -0.97
N VAL A 306 25.74 -4.94 -2.14
CA VAL A 306 26.75 -3.92 -2.42
C VAL A 306 26.21 -2.98 -3.48
N GLY A 307 26.47 -1.69 -3.33
CA GLY A 307 26.05 -0.73 -4.33
C GLY A 307 26.82 0.56 -4.26
N ALA A 308 26.73 1.29 -5.37
CA ALA A 308 27.20 2.64 -5.50
C ALA A 308 26.15 3.48 -6.23
N GLU A 309 25.88 4.70 -5.75
CA GLU A 309 25.12 5.72 -6.46
C GLU A 309 26.00 6.93 -6.70
N TYR A 310 25.73 7.63 -7.80
CA TYR A 310 26.27 8.94 -8.10
C TYR A 310 25.13 9.84 -8.57
N PHE A 311 25.13 11.08 -8.11
CA PHE A 311 24.26 12.11 -8.67
C PHE A 311 25.08 13.33 -9.08
N THR A 312 24.60 14.02 -10.10
CA THR A 312 24.96 15.41 -10.40
C THR A 312 23.69 16.25 -10.41
N ALA A 313 23.78 17.48 -9.92
CA ALA A 313 22.68 18.42 -9.96
C ALA A 313 23.14 19.80 -10.47
N LYS A 314 22.24 20.49 -11.16
CA LYS A 314 22.42 21.87 -11.61
C LYS A 314 21.22 22.69 -11.13
N ASN A 315 21.50 23.84 -10.54
CA ASN A 315 20.52 24.83 -10.09
C ASN A 315 19.44 24.32 -9.09
N TRP A 316 19.64 23.16 -8.47
CA TRP A 316 18.65 22.55 -7.57
C TRP A 316 18.26 23.48 -6.41
N ASN A 317 19.24 24.16 -5.83
CA ASN A 317 19.04 25.13 -4.76
C ASN A 317 18.88 26.58 -5.27
N ASN A 318 18.86 26.80 -6.58
CA ASN A 318 19.00 28.11 -7.23
C ASN A 318 17.90 28.41 -8.27
N VAL A 319 16.77 27.69 -8.25
CA VAL A 319 15.66 27.89 -9.22
C VAL A 319 15.20 29.34 -9.33
N LEU A 320 15.04 30.04 -8.20
CA LEU A 320 14.62 31.45 -8.15
C LEU A 320 15.80 32.43 -8.06
N SER A 321 17.04 31.93 -8.09
CA SER A 321 18.24 32.76 -7.99
C SER A 321 18.73 33.10 -9.39
N PRO A 322 19.19 34.35 -9.65
CA PRO A 322 19.84 34.68 -10.92
C PRO A 322 21.22 34.01 -11.07
N LEU A 323 21.76 33.43 -9.99
CA LEU A 323 23.04 32.73 -9.99
C LEU A 323 22.85 31.24 -10.26
N SER A 324 23.71 30.68 -11.12
CA SER A 324 23.76 29.24 -11.37
C SER A 324 24.75 28.55 -10.44
N ASP A 325 24.45 27.29 -10.10
CA ASP A 325 25.36 26.44 -9.31
C ASP A 325 25.22 24.97 -9.69
N LYS A 326 26.21 24.18 -9.27
CA LYS A 326 26.28 22.74 -9.50
C LYS A 326 26.65 22.00 -8.23
N ALA A 327 26.12 20.79 -8.10
CA ALA A 327 26.47 19.85 -7.05
C ALA A 327 26.73 18.46 -7.63
N ASP A 328 27.47 17.65 -6.90
CA ASP A 328 27.53 16.21 -7.13
C ASP A 328 27.83 15.46 -5.85
N GLY A 329 27.59 14.16 -5.87
CA GLY A 329 28.00 13.29 -4.80
C GLY A 329 27.90 11.83 -5.18
N TYR A 330 28.59 10.99 -4.42
CA TYR A 330 28.53 9.55 -4.53
C TYR A 330 28.35 8.90 -3.17
N SER A 331 27.77 7.71 -3.17
CA SER A 331 27.68 6.84 -2.01
C SER A 331 28.11 5.43 -2.39
N PHE A 332 28.76 4.75 -1.46
CA PHE A 332 29.07 3.33 -1.50
C PHE A 332 28.49 2.68 -0.26
N TRP A 333 27.75 1.59 -0.42
CA TRP A 333 27.19 0.83 0.69
C TRP A 333 27.36 -0.65 0.46
N GLY A 334 27.38 -1.41 1.55
CA GLY A 334 27.35 -2.85 1.50
C GLY A 334 26.91 -3.48 2.80
N SER A 335 26.44 -4.71 2.70
CA SER A 335 26.07 -5.54 3.83
C SER A 335 26.35 -7.00 3.56
N VAL A 336 26.73 -7.73 4.61
CA VAL A 336 26.93 -9.17 4.57
C VAL A 336 26.19 -9.83 5.73
N GLY A 337 25.40 -10.85 5.43
CA GLY A 337 24.78 -11.74 6.40
C GLY A 337 25.87 -12.61 7.03
N LEU A 338 26.11 -12.40 8.32
CA LEU A 338 27.03 -13.21 9.13
C LEU A 338 26.35 -14.52 9.55
N THR A 339 25.03 -14.47 9.78
CA THR A 339 24.14 -15.61 10.03
C THR A 339 22.77 -15.34 9.41
N ASP A 340 21.81 -16.26 9.54
CA ASP A 340 20.44 -16.07 9.07
C ASP A 340 19.70 -14.89 9.74
N SER A 341 20.19 -14.41 10.89
CA SER A 341 19.55 -13.33 11.66
C SER A 341 20.48 -12.15 11.95
N LEU A 342 21.76 -12.22 11.59
CA LEU A 342 22.75 -11.17 11.88
C LEU A 342 23.42 -10.70 10.60
N SER A 343 23.46 -9.38 10.38
CA SER A 343 24.13 -8.76 9.23
C SER A 343 25.03 -7.61 9.66
N LEU A 344 26.22 -7.53 9.08
CA LEU A 344 27.11 -6.37 9.17
C LEU A 344 26.85 -5.47 7.96
N PHE A 345 26.74 -4.17 8.16
CA PHE A 345 26.59 -3.20 7.07
C PHE A 345 27.43 -1.95 7.31
N ALA A 346 27.80 -1.30 6.21
CA ALA A 346 28.49 -0.02 6.23
C ALA A 346 28.11 0.81 5.02
N ARG A 347 28.26 2.12 5.14
CA ARG A 347 28.04 3.08 4.07
C ARG A 347 28.99 4.26 4.19
N TYR A 348 29.42 4.79 3.05
CA TYR A 348 30.23 6.00 2.92
C TYR A 348 29.67 6.89 1.81
N ASP A 349 29.57 8.18 2.08
CA ASP A 349 29.04 9.20 1.20
C ASP A 349 29.99 10.38 1.14
N ASN A 350 30.10 10.98 -0.04
CA ASN A 350 30.83 12.23 -0.25
C ASN A 350 30.09 13.09 -1.28
N ALA A 351 29.87 14.36 -0.96
CA ALA A 351 29.25 15.29 -1.87
C ALA A 351 29.91 16.68 -1.84
N LYS A 352 29.94 17.33 -3.01
CA LYS A 352 30.15 18.76 -3.15
C LYS A 352 28.79 19.40 -3.29
N LEU A 353 28.39 20.17 -2.29
CA LEU A 353 27.07 20.80 -2.24
C LEU A 353 26.98 22.05 -3.12
N SER A 354 28.14 22.62 -3.46
CA SER A 354 28.29 23.72 -4.41
C SER A 354 29.66 23.62 -5.09
N LYS A 355 29.72 23.82 -6.40
CA LYS A 355 30.95 23.78 -7.20
C LYS A 355 31.31 25.14 -7.77
N ASP A 356 30.34 26.02 -7.92
CA ASP A 356 30.53 27.32 -8.53
C ASP A 356 30.48 28.42 -7.47
N LEU A 357 29.45 28.44 -6.61
CA LEU A 357 29.22 29.52 -5.64
C LEU A 357 30.00 29.37 -4.31
N ASP A 358 30.08 28.14 -3.78
CA ASP A 358 30.83 27.81 -2.56
C ASP A 358 31.59 26.49 -2.72
N LYS A 359 32.79 26.56 -3.30
CA LYS A 359 33.68 25.40 -3.53
C LYS A 359 34.11 24.68 -2.25
N LYS A 360 33.88 25.27 -1.07
CA LYS A 360 34.17 24.66 0.22
C LYS A 360 32.96 23.92 0.80
N ALA A 361 31.77 24.12 0.26
CA ALA A 361 30.55 23.44 0.69
C ALA A 361 30.61 21.94 0.35
N LYS A 362 30.77 21.11 1.37
CA LYS A 362 30.95 19.67 1.23
C LYS A 362 30.21 18.92 2.32
N ASP A 363 29.77 17.71 2.00
CA ASP A 363 29.22 16.76 2.95
C ASP A 363 30.01 15.45 2.88
N VAL A 364 30.36 14.91 4.04
CA VAL A 364 30.94 13.57 4.17
C VAL A 364 30.19 12.85 5.27
N TYR A 365 29.64 11.69 4.94
CA TYR A 365 28.89 10.87 5.87
C TYR A 365 29.36 9.43 5.79
N TYR A 366 29.36 8.73 6.93
CA TYR A 366 29.51 7.28 6.92
C TYR A 366 28.87 6.64 8.14
N ASN A 367 28.48 5.37 7.99
CA ASN A 367 27.96 4.56 9.07
C ASN A 367 28.54 3.15 9.05
N LEU A 368 28.48 2.50 10.20
CA LEU A 368 28.82 1.11 10.42
C LEU A 368 27.82 0.55 11.44
N GLY A 369 27.26 -0.61 11.16
CA GLY A 369 26.30 -1.22 12.08
C GLY A 369 26.17 -2.72 11.96
N LEU A 370 25.63 -3.31 13.01
CA LEU A 370 25.24 -4.71 13.10
C LEU A 370 23.72 -4.78 13.26
N GLU A 371 23.04 -5.33 12.25
CA GLU A 371 21.60 -5.59 12.26
C GLU A 371 21.31 -6.99 12.76
N TYR A 372 20.36 -7.10 13.68
CA TYR A 372 19.76 -8.34 14.15
C TYR A 372 18.27 -8.39 13.80
N GLN A 373 17.87 -9.43 13.08
CA GLN A 373 16.47 -9.73 12.79
C GLN A 373 15.83 -10.44 13.98
N VAL A 374 15.07 -9.68 14.77
CA VAL A 374 14.38 -10.20 15.97
C VAL A 374 13.30 -11.20 15.56
N THR A 375 12.48 -10.83 14.56
CA THR A 375 11.49 -11.70 13.92
C THR A 375 11.15 -11.15 12.53
N LYS A 376 10.32 -11.86 11.77
CA LYS A 376 9.83 -11.36 10.48
C LYS A 376 9.12 -10.01 10.70
N GLY A 377 9.60 -8.99 10.00
CA GLY A 377 9.05 -7.63 10.11
C GLY A 377 9.53 -6.84 11.32
N PHE A 378 10.46 -7.34 12.14
CA PHE A 378 11.08 -6.57 13.22
C PHE A 378 12.59 -6.74 13.24
N LYS A 379 13.31 -5.64 13.03
CA LYS A 379 14.76 -5.57 13.01
C LYS A 379 15.26 -4.52 13.99
N LEU A 380 16.43 -4.78 14.56
CA LEU A 380 17.18 -3.83 15.37
C LEU A 380 18.61 -3.76 14.87
N ALA A 381 19.25 -2.61 14.93
CA ALA A 381 20.66 -2.47 14.61
C ALA A 381 21.38 -1.60 15.63
N GLY A 382 22.54 -2.08 16.10
CA GLY A 382 23.51 -1.23 16.78
C GLY A 382 24.33 -0.50 15.72
N VAL A 383 24.32 0.83 15.72
CA VAL A 383 24.92 1.65 14.66
C VAL A 383 25.74 2.77 15.24
N TRP A 384 26.86 3.04 14.57
CA TRP A 384 27.62 4.27 14.71
C TRP A 384 27.60 5.04 13.38
N LYS A 385 27.39 6.36 13.46
CA LYS A 385 27.38 7.27 12.33
C LYS A 385 28.29 8.46 12.58
N HIS A 386 28.82 8.99 11.49
CA HIS A 386 29.55 10.24 11.47
C HIS A 386 29.13 11.07 10.26
N GLU A 387 28.92 12.36 10.48
CA GLU A 387 28.71 13.36 9.43
C GLU A 387 29.62 14.57 9.66
N LYS A 388 30.16 15.10 8.56
CA LYS A 388 30.87 16.38 8.54
C LYS A 388 30.38 17.20 7.36
N ALA A 389 29.71 18.31 7.67
CA ALA A 389 29.30 19.31 6.70
C ALA A 389 30.19 20.55 6.82
N ASP A 390 30.77 20.98 5.70
CA ASP A 390 31.54 22.21 5.58
C ASP A 390 30.74 23.24 4.78
N LYS A 391 30.82 24.52 5.14
CA LYS A 391 30.23 25.64 4.39
C LYS A 391 31.02 26.93 4.62
N SER A 392 31.14 27.76 3.58
CA SER A 392 31.70 29.11 3.72
C SER A 392 30.69 30.03 4.40
N VAL A 393 31.13 30.74 5.45
CA VAL A 393 30.33 31.72 6.18
C VAL A 393 31.06 33.06 6.25
N ALA A 394 30.30 34.15 6.25
CA ALA A 394 30.84 35.50 6.41
C ALA A 394 30.91 35.94 7.89
N THR A 395 30.21 35.24 8.77
CA THR A 395 30.07 35.57 10.19
C THR A 395 30.27 34.35 11.08
N PRO A 396 31.02 34.45 12.19
CA PRO A 396 31.79 35.64 12.62
C PRO A 396 32.92 36.00 11.63
N ALA A 397 33.26 37.28 11.54
CA ALA A 397 34.34 37.74 10.66
C ALA A 397 35.72 37.38 11.25
N PRO A 398 36.75 37.12 10.41
CA PRO A 398 36.74 37.14 8.95
C PRO A 398 36.01 35.92 8.36
N ALA A 399 35.68 35.98 7.06
CA ALA A 399 35.07 34.86 6.36
C ALA A 399 35.94 33.60 6.47
N HIS A 400 35.32 32.48 6.79
CA HIS A 400 35.99 31.21 7.05
C HIS A 400 35.09 30.02 6.68
N VAL A 401 35.63 28.81 6.77
CA VAL A 401 34.86 27.58 6.57
C VAL A 401 34.35 27.13 7.93
N GLN A 402 33.04 27.24 8.13
CA GLN A 402 32.38 26.64 9.26
C GLN A 402 32.22 25.15 8.99
N ASN A 403 32.52 24.32 9.99
CA ASN A 403 32.21 22.90 9.94
C ASN A 403 31.26 22.49 11.05
N VAL A 404 30.35 21.58 10.72
CA VAL A 404 29.49 20.88 11.67
C VAL A 404 29.87 19.41 11.64
N LYS A 405 30.20 18.85 12.80
CA LYS A 405 30.51 17.43 12.98
C LYS A 405 29.48 16.80 13.88
N THR A 406 28.83 15.75 13.39
CA THR A 406 27.81 15.01 14.11
C THR A 406 28.30 13.58 14.28
N ASN A 407 28.34 13.08 15.52
CA ASN A 407 28.52 11.66 15.79
C ASN A 407 27.25 11.15 16.47
N GLU A 408 26.70 10.05 15.96
CA GLU A 408 25.49 9.42 16.49
C GLU A 408 25.82 7.95 16.75
N ILE A 409 25.50 7.46 17.95
CA ILE A 409 25.64 6.04 18.30
C ILE A 409 24.39 5.57 19.04
N GLY A 410 23.90 4.39 18.70
CA GLY A 410 22.74 3.84 19.40
C GLY A 410 22.09 2.68 18.68
N LEU A 411 20.84 2.43 19.06
CA LEU A 411 19.99 1.40 18.51
C LEU A 411 19.00 2.01 17.53
N PHE A 412 18.86 1.39 16.36
CA PHE A 412 17.89 1.76 15.33
C PHE A 412 16.97 0.58 15.09
N GLY A 413 15.70 0.84 14.77
CA GLY A 413 14.72 -0.21 14.57
C GLY A 413 13.80 0.03 13.39
N GLU A 414 13.42 -1.07 12.73
CA GLU A 414 12.37 -1.13 11.72
C GLU A 414 11.31 -2.13 12.20
N VAL A 415 10.05 -1.71 12.26
CA VAL A 415 8.90 -2.59 12.41
C VAL A 415 8.03 -2.47 11.18
N SER A 416 7.61 -3.58 10.59
CA SER A 416 6.73 -3.63 9.43
C SER A 416 5.76 -4.81 9.51
N PHE A 417 4.51 -4.59 9.09
CA PHE A 417 3.48 -5.62 9.02
C PHE A 417 2.61 -5.47 7.76
#